data_AF-A0A0F8WAH7-F1
#
_entry.id   AF-A0A0F8WAH7-F1
#
_cell.length_a   1.000
_cell.length_b   1.000
_cell.length_c   1.000
_cell.angle_alpha   90.00
_cell.angle_beta   90.00
_cell.angle_gamma   90.00
#
_symmetry.space_group_name_H-M   'P 1'
#
loop_
_entity.id
_entity.type
_entity.pdbx_description
1 polymer ?
#
loop_
_entity_poly.entity_id
_entity_poly.type
_entity_poly.pdbx_seq_one_letter_code
_entity_poly.pdbx_strand_id
1 'polypeptide(L)'
;EKVRGVIIDRLMEEGNQYYPHAGRIVVILTRWGQNDLVSTFADMGFTIYEMPIVGPYPWGPTLSPTRFPMEKVERIHKDKADILFALTYMCNPQAVKGNIILRDHIAYWGASTDRITDTLIPEHPMQFVMAVDPAASTKTFADYSAIATMGVDIKSKWMYLVDMWAGKVETPDLEAKIAQIAKRTAGLRTVALETVGFQLSFLQGMRRRHQLPFKEIPYRTRRNVQQKVLGLDRDKTGRALYLDALFASGKLFIPRDLPLLDGVSLEDELCSFSPTGGHRNDDRMDAMAIAAVMCESLVVGQSTEVRIRGF
;
A
#
# COMPACT_ATOMS: atom_id res chain seq x y z
N GLU A 1 25.76 -10.65 3.87
CA GLU A 1 24.50 -10.36 4.60
C GLU A 1 23.94 -8.99 4.23
N LYS A 2 22.65 -8.73 4.49
CA LYS A 2 22.11 -7.35 4.47
C LYS A 2 22.41 -6.72 5.82
N VAL A 3 23.35 -5.77 5.87
CA VAL A 3 23.62 -4.97 7.06
C VAL A 3 22.31 -4.29 7.47
N ARG A 4 21.78 -4.70 8.63
CA ARG A 4 20.66 -4.05 9.31
C ARG A 4 21.29 -3.02 10.24
N GLY A 5 20.83 -1.78 10.18
CA GLY A 5 21.37 -0.67 10.96
C GLY A 5 21.59 -1.07 12.42
N VAL A 6 22.83 -0.94 12.87
CA VAL A 6 23.20 -1.06 14.26
C VAL A 6 23.27 0.37 14.79
N ILE A 7 22.31 0.75 15.64
CA ILE A 7 22.49 1.92 16.49
C ILE A 7 23.27 1.41 17.69
N ILE A 8 24.58 1.65 17.71
CA ILE A 8 25.38 1.51 18.93
C ILE A 8 25.20 2.83 19.68
N ASP A 9 24.44 2.76 20.77
CA ASP A 9 24.17 3.88 21.66
C ASP A 9 25.42 4.22 22.48
N ARG A 10 26.18 5.18 21.97
CA ARG A 10 26.84 6.30 22.67
C ARG A 10 27.92 6.85 21.77
N LEU A 11 27.79 8.13 21.42
CA LEU A 11 28.94 8.94 21.02
C LEU A 11 29.88 8.98 22.24
N MET A 12 30.96 8.21 22.19
CA MET A 12 32.09 8.40 23.09
C MET A 12 33.10 9.25 22.30
N GLU A 13 33.09 10.56 22.56
CA GLU A 13 34.14 11.45 22.05
C GLU A 13 35.48 11.12 22.72
N GLU A 14 35.44 10.70 23.99
CA GLU A 14 36.53 10.05 24.70
C GLU A 14 35.96 8.81 25.40
N GLY A 15 36.63 7.67 25.24
CA GLY A 15 36.24 6.44 25.93
C GLY A 15 36.21 6.63 27.45
N ASN A 16 35.39 5.86 28.16
CA ASN A 16 35.39 5.87 29.62
C ASN A 16 36.28 4.75 30.18
N GLN A 17 36.46 4.70 31.50
CA GLN A 17 37.30 3.70 32.18
C GLN A 17 36.87 2.23 31.94
N TYR A 18 35.67 2.00 31.41
CA TYR A 18 35.14 0.67 31.07
C TYR A 18 35.13 0.40 29.55
N TYR A 19 35.14 1.43 28.71
CA TYR A 19 35.08 1.39 27.25
C TYR A 19 35.98 2.48 26.65
N PRO A 20 37.28 2.19 26.44
CA PRO A 20 38.30 3.21 26.15
C PRO A 20 38.38 3.67 24.68
N HIS A 21 37.43 3.29 23.81
CA HIS A 21 37.50 3.58 22.37
C HIS A 21 36.40 4.56 21.93
N ALA A 22 36.74 5.42 20.95
CA ALA A 22 35.78 6.32 20.33
C ALA A 22 34.69 5.56 19.55
N GLY A 23 33.43 5.96 19.72
CA GLY A 23 32.29 5.34 19.06
C GLY A 23 31.93 6.03 17.75
N ARG A 24 31.50 5.26 16.73
CA ARG A 24 30.98 5.80 15.47
C ARG A 24 29.54 5.34 15.23
N ILE A 25 28.66 6.29 14.93
CA ILE A 25 27.28 6.00 14.54
C ILE A 25 27.18 6.05 13.00
N VAL A 26 26.60 5.02 12.40
CA VAL A 26 26.29 4.98 10.98
C VAL A 26 24.80 4.70 10.82
N VAL A 27 24.11 5.62 10.16
CA VAL A 27 22.68 5.50 9.86
C VAL A 27 22.51 5.14 8.39
N ILE A 28 21.76 4.07 8.13
CA ILE A 28 21.34 3.69 6.77
C ILE A 28 19.81 3.80 6.73
N LEU A 29 19.30 4.68 5.87
CA LEU A 29 17.88 4.98 5.75
C LEU A 29 17.45 5.02 4.29
N THR A 30 16.15 4.85 4.06
CA THR A 30 15.52 5.01 2.74
C THR A 30 14.70 6.30 2.77
N ARG A 31 14.76 7.11 1.70
CA ARG A 31 13.94 8.33 1.63
C ARG A 31 12.47 7.97 1.43
N TRP A 32 11.59 8.63 2.16
CA TRP A 32 10.13 8.48 2.05
C TRP A 32 9.40 9.81 1.85
N GLY A 33 10.11 10.93 1.87
CA GLY A 33 9.58 12.26 1.63
C GLY A 33 10.45 13.33 2.31
N GLN A 34 9.97 14.57 2.35
CA GLN A 34 10.68 15.65 3.04
C GLN A 34 10.69 15.52 4.57
N ASN A 35 9.67 14.85 5.12
CA ASN A 35 9.49 14.70 6.57
C ASN A 35 10.17 13.44 7.15
N ASP A 36 11.11 12.84 6.41
CA ASP A 36 11.92 11.75 6.95
C ASP A 36 13.01 12.27 7.90
N LEU A 37 13.75 11.35 8.53
CA LEU A 37 14.74 11.70 9.56
C LEU A 37 16.01 12.36 8.99
N VAL A 38 16.14 12.55 7.68
CA VAL A 38 17.39 13.09 7.08
C VAL A 38 17.67 14.51 7.57
N SER A 39 16.66 15.38 7.58
CA SER A 39 16.79 16.76 8.08
C SER A 39 17.17 16.74 9.57
N THR A 40 16.50 15.91 10.37
CA THR A 40 16.82 15.73 11.79
C THR A 40 18.27 15.28 12.00
N PHE A 41 18.77 14.31 11.23
CA PHE A 41 20.16 13.88 11.34
C PHE A 41 21.14 14.96 10.88
N ALA A 42 20.80 15.73 9.85
CA ALA A 42 21.60 16.87 9.42
C ALA A 42 21.69 17.93 10.53
N ASP A 43 20.58 18.25 11.19
CA ASP A 43 20.52 19.20 12.32
C ASP A 43 21.30 18.69 13.54
N MET A 44 21.35 17.36 13.73
CA MET A 44 22.18 16.71 14.75
C MET A 44 23.69 16.66 14.39
N GLY A 45 24.09 17.21 13.25
CA GLY A 45 25.49 17.27 12.81
C GLY A 45 26.01 16.03 12.08
N PHE A 46 25.14 15.12 11.64
CA PHE A 46 25.57 13.98 10.83
C PHE A 46 25.98 14.43 9.43
N THR A 47 27.06 13.87 8.91
CA THR A 47 27.39 13.97 7.48
C THR A 47 26.45 13.08 6.68
N ILE A 48 25.67 13.68 5.78
CA ILE A 48 24.72 12.97 4.92
C ILE A 48 25.40 12.57 3.61
N TYR A 49 25.30 11.30 3.25
CA TYR A 49 25.73 10.77 1.95
C TYR A 49 24.51 10.20 1.23
N GLU A 50 24.18 10.77 0.07
CA GLU A 50 23.13 10.26 -0.80
C GLU A 50 23.75 9.46 -1.95
N MET A 51 23.27 8.23 -2.13
CA MET A 51 23.81 7.28 -3.09
C MET A 51 22.65 6.76 -3.97
N PRO A 52 22.20 7.54 -4.96
CA PRO A 52 21.13 7.12 -5.87
C PRO A 52 21.54 5.87 -6.66
N ILE A 53 20.61 4.97 -6.94
CA ILE A 53 20.91 3.71 -7.62
C ILE A 53 21.52 3.92 -9.01
N VAL A 54 21.14 5.02 -9.68
CA VAL A 54 21.71 5.48 -10.96
C VAL A 54 22.41 6.81 -10.76
N GLY A 55 23.60 6.95 -11.34
CA GLY A 55 24.38 8.17 -11.24
C GLY A 55 25.74 8.04 -11.95
N PRO A 56 26.49 9.14 -12.06
CA PRO A 56 27.81 9.14 -12.69
C PRO A 56 28.87 8.58 -11.73
N TYR A 57 28.88 7.25 -11.52
CA TYR A 57 29.88 6.62 -10.67
C TYR A 57 31.16 6.27 -11.45
N PRO A 58 32.35 6.31 -10.82
CA PRO A 58 33.62 5.97 -11.48
C PRO A 58 33.66 4.56 -12.09
N TRP A 59 32.84 3.65 -11.58
CA TRP A 59 32.78 2.24 -11.99
C TRP A 59 31.58 1.91 -12.88
N GLY A 60 30.75 2.89 -13.27
CA GLY A 60 29.64 2.68 -14.18
C GLY A 60 28.38 3.50 -13.87
N PRO A 61 27.26 3.23 -14.55
CA PRO A 61 26.05 4.05 -14.47
C PRO A 61 25.21 3.78 -13.21
N THR A 62 25.54 2.75 -12.42
CA THR A 62 24.77 2.38 -11.22
C THR A 62 25.66 2.24 -10.00
N LEU A 63 25.07 2.44 -8.81
CA LEU A 63 25.77 2.37 -7.53
C LEU A 63 26.45 1.01 -7.31
N SER A 64 25.86 -0.06 -7.83
CA SER A 64 26.45 -1.39 -7.79
C SER A 64 26.05 -2.17 -9.06
N PRO A 65 26.88 -2.15 -10.12
CA PRO A 65 26.56 -2.78 -11.41
C PRO A 65 26.27 -4.28 -11.29
N THR A 66 26.90 -4.98 -10.34
CA THR A 66 26.66 -6.41 -10.08
C THR A 66 25.32 -6.69 -9.42
N ARG A 67 24.86 -5.83 -8.50
CA ARG A 67 23.59 -6.02 -7.77
C ARG A 67 22.41 -5.38 -8.48
N PHE A 68 22.68 -4.32 -9.23
CA PHE A 68 21.74 -3.46 -9.94
C PHE A 68 22.26 -3.17 -11.36
N PRO A 69 22.31 -4.18 -12.24
CA PRO A 69 22.47 -3.92 -13.66
C PRO A 69 21.28 -3.10 -14.18
N MET A 70 21.49 -2.30 -15.23
CA MET A 70 20.47 -1.36 -15.75
C MET A 70 19.13 -2.03 -16.07
N GLU A 71 19.12 -3.21 -16.69
CA GLU A 71 17.90 -3.98 -16.97
C GLU A 71 17.07 -4.24 -15.69
N LYS A 72 17.75 -4.54 -14.57
CA LYS A 72 17.07 -4.73 -13.29
C LYS A 72 16.56 -3.41 -12.71
N VAL A 73 17.29 -2.32 -12.90
CA VAL A 73 16.85 -0.98 -12.48
C VAL A 73 15.58 -0.58 -13.24
N GLU A 74 15.54 -0.78 -14.55
CA GLU A 74 14.37 -0.51 -15.40
C GLU A 74 13.16 -1.34 -14.97
N ARG A 75 13.35 -2.63 -14.68
CA ARG A 75 12.26 -3.47 -14.13
C ARG A 75 11.75 -2.95 -12.79
N ILE A 76 12.65 -2.56 -11.89
CA ILE A 76 12.27 -1.99 -10.58
C ILE A 76 11.51 -0.68 -10.79
N HIS A 77 11.97 0.18 -11.70
CA HIS A 77 11.33 1.44 -12.03
C HIS A 77 9.92 1.22 -12.58
N LYS A 78 9.75 0.30 -13.53
CA LYS A 78 8.42 -0.10 -14.04
C LYS A 78 7.51 -0.65 -12.94
N ASP A 79 8.04 -1.43 -12.01
CA ASP A 79 7.26 -2.01 -10.92
C ASP A 79 6.90 -1.00 -9.81
N LYS A 80 7.72 0.03 -9.60
CA LYS A 80 7.54 1.02 -8.54
C LYS A 80 6.94 2.34 -9.02
N ALA A 81 6.92 2.58 -10.32
CA ALA A 81 6.58 3.86 -10.94
C ALA A 81 7.47 5.03 -10.46
N ASP A 82 7.26 6.20 -11.07
CA ASP A 82 8.17 7.34 -10.99
C ASP A 82 8.37 7.86 -9.56
N ILE A 83 7.28 8.13 -8.84
CA ILE A 83 7.34 8.78 -7.51
C ILE A 83 8.06 7.88 -6.51
N LEU A 84 7.60 6.63 -6.36
CA LEU A 84 8.17 5.71 -5.39
C LEU A 84 9.60 5.29 -5.76
N PHE A 85 9.92 5.18 -7.06
CA PHE A 85 11.29 4.96 -7.52
C PHE A 85 12.19 6.16 -7.21
N ALA A 86 11.75 7.38 -7.52
CA ALA A 86 12.50 8.60 -7.26
C ALA A 86 12.82 8.78 -5.77
N LEU A 87 11.86 8.49 -4.88
CA LEU A 87 12.08 8.48 -3.44
C LEU A 87 13.07 7.40 -3.03
N THR A 88 12.71 6.12 -3.25
CA THR A 88 13.38 5.01 -2.57
C THR A 88 14.70 4.59 -3.21
N TYR A 89 14.88 4.88 -4.50
CA TYR A 89 16.05 4.49 -5.27
C TYR A 89 16.89 5.65 -5.77
N MET A 90 16.30 6.83 -6.06
CA MET A 90 17.05 8.01 -6.51
C MET A 90 17.31 9.04 -5.40
N CYS A 91 16.87 8.75 -4.17
CA CYS A 91 17.03 9.64 -3.02
C CYS A 91 16.45 11.05 -3.22
N ASN A 92 15.42 11.22 -4.06
CA ASN A 92 14.82 12.51 -4.34
C ASN A 92 13.56 12.74 -3.48
N PRO A 93 13.66 13.41 -2.32
CA PRO A 93 12.51 13.68 -1.44
C PRO A 93 11.52 14.68 -2.03
N GLN A 94 11.92 15.42 -3.07
CA GLN A 94 11.08 16.41 -3.75
C GLN A 94 10.11 15.77 -4.75
N ALA A 95 10.22 14.45 -4.96
CA ALA A 95 9.32 13.72 -5.85
C ALA A 95 7.85 13.76 -5.39
N VAL A 96 7.60 13.96 -4.09
CA VAL A 96 6.25 14.17 -3.54
C VAL A 96 6.00 15.66 -3.36
N LYS A 97 5.70 16.36 -4.46
CA LYS A 97 5.16 17.73 -4.40
C LYS A 97 3.74 17.75 -4.96
N GLY A 98 2.79 18.15 -4.13
CA GLY A 98 1.37 18.22 -4.49
C GLY A 98 0.62 16.93 -4.17
N ASN A 99 -0.22 16.50 -5.10
CA ASN A 99 -1.06 15.31 -4.95
C ASN A 99 -0.22 14.05 -5.18
N ILE A 100 -0.39 13.03 -4.34
CA ILE A 100 0.36 11.78 -4.48
C ILE A 100 -0.16 10.95 -5.65
N ILE A 101 -1.47 10.78 -5.73
CA ILE A 101 -2.10 10.00 -6.80
C ILE A 101 -2.41 10.96 -7.94
N LEU A 102 -1.69 10.80 -9.05
CA LEU A 102 -1.89 11.64 -10.22
C LEU A 102 -3.06 11.11 -11.05
N ARG A 103 -3.89 12.03 -11.56
CA ARG A 103 -5.06 11.69 -12.38
C ARG A 103 -4.67 10.90 -13.62
N ASP A 104 -3.56 11.28 -14.26
CA ASP A 104 -3.03 10.64 -15.46
C ASP A 104 -2.58 9.18 -15.22
N HIS A 105 -2.34 8.78 -13.97
CA HIS A 105 -2.03 7.40 -13.63
C HIS A 105 -3.28 6.51 -13.52
N ILE A 106 -4.46 7.09 -13.27
CA ILE A 106 -5.67 6.34 -13.02
C ILE A 106 -6.20 5.74 -14.33
N ALA A 107 -6.14 4.41 -14.40
CA ALA A 107 -6.72 3.64 -15.48
C ALA A 107 -8.13 3.15 -15.12
N TYR A 108 -8.99 3.04 -16.14
CA TYR A 108 -10.39 2.67 -15.98
C TYR A 108 -10.70 1.31 -16.60
N TRP A 109 -11.72 0.64 -16.07
CA TRP A 109 -12.26 -0.59 -16.65
C TRP A 109 -13.80 -0.57 -16.65
N GLY A 110 -14.40 -1.47 -17.43
CA GLY A 110 -15.85 -1.54 -17.62
C GLY A 110 -16.30 -0.94 -18.95
N ALA A 111 -17.56 -1.22 -19.31
CA ALA A 111 -18.15 -0.77 -20.57
C ALA A 111 -18.30 0.76 -20.55
N SER A 112 -17.52 1.44 -21.38
CA SER A 112 -17.72 2.87 -21.62
C SER A 112 -19.03 3.07 -22.40
N THR A 113 -19.88 3.98 -21.94
CA THR A 113 -21.03 4.47 -22.72
C THR A 113 -20.57 5.32 -23.93
N ASP A 114 -19.36 5.86 -23.87
CA ASP A 114 -18.73 6.60 -24.96
C ASP A 114 -17.82 5.67 -25.77
N ARG A 115 -18.15 5.52 -27.05
CA ARG A 115 -17.59 4.56 -28.03
C ARG A 115 -16.10 4.79 -28.41
N ILE A 116 -15.35 5.57 -27.62
CA ILE A 116 -14.05 6.15 -28.04
C ILE A 116 -12.87 5.70 -27.16
N THR A 117 -13.08 5.10 -25.98
CA THR A 117 -11.97 4.59 -25.16
C THR A 117 -11.96 3.07 -25.09
N ASP A 118 -10.77 2.48 -25.25
CA ASP A 118 -10.50 1.05 -25.10
C ASP A 118 -11.22 0.50 -23.86
N THR A 119 -12.26 -0.28 -24.11
CA THR A 119 -13.09 -0.87 -23.08
C THR A 119 -12.32 -2.05 -22.49
N LEU A 120 -11.67 -1.82 -21.34
CA LEU A 120 -10.96 -2.87 -20.63
C LEU A 120 -11.97 -3.75 -19.90
N ILE A 121 -12.21 -4.95 -20.42
CA ILE A 121 -13.03 -5.99 -19.80
C ILE A 121 -12.10 -7.10 -19.34
N PRO A 122 -12.16 -7.53 -18.06
CA PRO A 122 -11.38 -8.67 -17.58
C PRO A 122 -11.64 -9.92 -18.43
N GLU A 123 -10.59 -10.45 -19.05
CA GLU A 123 -10.68 -11.60 -19.97
C GLU A 123 -10.66 -12.95 -19.25
N HIS A 124 -10.13 -13.00 -18.02
CA HIS A 124 -9.97 -14.24 -17.26
C HIS A 124 -10.79 -14.24 -15.96
N PRO A 125 -11.05 -15.41 -15.37
CA PRO A 125 -11.73 -15.50 -14.09
C PRO A 125 -11.01 -14.70 -13.01
N MET A 126 -11.78 -13.92 -12.23
CA MET A 126 -11.25 -13.15 -11.12
C MET A 126 -11.48 -13.87 -9.79
N GLN A 127 -10.60 -13.60 -8.84
CA GLN A 127 -10.84 -13.87 -7.43
C GLN A 127 -11.12 -12.56 -6.71
N PHE A 128 -12.12 -12.57 -5.84
CA PHE A 128 -12.55 -11.35 -5.17
C PHE A 128 -12.06 -11.29 -3.73
N VAL A 129 -11.68 -10.08 -3.33
CA VAL A 129 -11.41 -9.68 -1.96
C VAL A 129 -12.31 -8.51 -1.63
N MET A 130 -12.79 -8.50 -0.40
CA MET A 130 -13.43 -7.35 0.20
C MET A 130 -12.55 -6.82 1.31
N ALA A 131 -12.35 -5.51 1.39
CA ALA A 131 -11.72 -4.85 2.53
C ALA A 131 -12.70 -3.88 3.15
N VAL A 132 -12.70 -3.84 4.48
CA VAL A 132 -13.56 -3.00 5.28
C VAL A 132 -12.68 -2.10 6.13
N ASP A 133 -12.90 -0.80 6.03
CA ASP A 133 -12.36 0.21 6.93
C ASP A 133 -13.50 0.76 7.79
N PRO A 134 -13.70 0.23 9.01
CA PRO A 134 -14.81 0.63 9.86
C PRO A 134 -14.45 1.89 10.65
N ALA A 135 -15.34 2.88 10.60
CA ALA A 135 -15.22 4.08 11.43
C ALA A 135 -15.33 3.73 12.93
N ALA A 136 -14.43 4.28 13.74
CA ALA A 136 -14.37 3.99 15.18
C ALA A 136 -15.29 4.89 16.04
N SER A 137 -15.89 5.95 15.47
CA SER A 137 -16.65 6.96 16.22
C SER A 137 -18.11 7.09 15.76
N THR A 138 -19.04 7.20 16.70
CA THR A 138 -20.50 7.33 16.50
C THR A 138 -21.02 8.78 16.62
N LYS A 139 -20.14 9.80 16.57
CA LYS A 139 -20.56 11.21 16.68
C LYS A 139 -21.17 11.72 15.37
N THR A 140 -21.97 12.79 15.41
CA THR A 140 -22.60 13.40 14.22
C THR A 140 -21.62 13.94 13.16
N PHE A 141 -20.34 14.11 13.52
CA PHE A 141 -19.21 14.35 12.62
C PHE A 141 -18.44 13.05 12.28
N ALA A 142 -19.08 11.89 12.36
CA ALA A 142 -18.42 10.59 12.20
C ALA A 142 -17.70 10.46 10.86
N ASP A 143 -16.57 9.77 10.91
CA ASP A 143 -15.80 9.29 9.77
C ASP A 143 -16.64 8.28 8.97
N TYR A 144 -16.35 8.13 7.68
CA TYR A 144 -17.07 7.18 6.85
C TYR A 144 -16.60 5.75 7.15
N SER A 145 -17.52 4.79 7.22
CA SER A 145 -17.11 3.40 7.05
C SER A 145 -17.07 3.08 5.57
N ALA A 146 -15.98 2.49 5.09
CA ALA A 146 -15.79 2.16 3.69
C ALA A 146 -15.65 0.64 3.46
N ILE A 147 -16.18 0.17 2.35
CA ILE A 147 -16.08 -1.21 1.87
C ILE A 147 -15.61 -1.18 0.42
N ALA A 148 -14.41 -1.69 0.17
CA ALA A 148 -13.86 -1.87 -1.17
C ALA A 148 -13.94 -3.35 -1.56
N THR A 149 -14.55 -3.65 -2.70
CA THR A 149 -14.51 -4.99 -3.30
C THR A 149 -13.63 -4.96 -4.54
N MET A 150 -12.56 -5.74 -4.54
CA MET A 150 -11.61 -5.83 -5.64
C MET A 150 -11.54 -7.24 -6.22
N GLY A 151 -11.46 -7.33 -7.54
CA GLY A 151 -11.17 -8.54 -8.27
C GLY A 151 -9.70 -8.56 -8.69
N VAL A 152 -9.05 -9.72 -8.61
CA VAL A 152 -7.74 -9.96 -9.22
C VAL A 152 -7.84 -11.03 -10.28
N ASP A 153 -7.38 -10.70 -11.49
CA ASP A 153 -7.27 -11.64 -12.60
C ASP A 153 -6.20 -12.70 -12.29
N ILE A 154 -6.59 -13.97 -12.34
CA ILE A 154 -5.71 -15.08 -11.96
C ILE A 154 -4.51 -15.26 -12.90
N LYS A 155 -4.54 -14.72 -14.11
CA LYS A 155 -3.49 -14.87 -15.12
C LYS A 155 -2.66 -13.61 -15.26
N SER A 156 -3.27 -12.46 -15.56
CA SER A 156 -2.57 -11.18 -15.73
C SER A 156 -2.10 -10.57 -14.42
N LYS A 157 -2.75 -10.97 -13.31
CA LYS A 157 -2.55 -10.40 -11.96
C LYS A 157 -2.96 -8.93 -11.86
N TRP A 158 -3.70 -8.43 -12.85
CA TRP A 158 -4.31 -7.11 -12.82
C TRP A 158 -5.44 -7.08 -11.79
N MET A 159 -5.57 -5.93 -11.14
CA MET A 159 -6.53 -5.68 -10.08
C MET A 159 -7.58 -4.68 -10.54
N TYR A 160 -8.83 -4.98 -10.23
CA TYR A 160 -9.98 -4.21 -10.65
C TYR A 160 -10.82 -3.88 -9.43
N LEU A 161 -11.06 -2.60 -9.16
CA LEU A 161 -12.05 -2.19 -8.18
C LEU A 161 -13.44 -2.46 -8.76
N VAL A 162 -14.22 -3.33 -8.13
CA VAL A 162 -15.54 -3.79 -8.59
C VAL A 162 -16.66 -2.98 -7.98
N ASP A 163 -16.52 -2.66 -6.71
CA ASP A 163 -17.53 -1.96 -5.96
C ASP A 163 -16.86 -1.19 -4.83
N MET A 164 -17.32 0.02 -4.60
CA MET A 164 -16.87 0.88 -3.51
C MET A 164 -18.12 1.45 -2.84
N TRP A 165 -18.31 1.08 -1.58
CA TRP A 165 -19.37 1.63 -0.74
C TRP A 165 -18.76 2.41 0.41
N ALA A 166 -19.37 3.55 0.74
CA ALA A 166 -19.05 4.30 1.95
C ALA A 166 -20.32 4.87 2.55
N GLY A 167 -20.39 4.91 3.88
CA GLY A 167 -21.53 5.47 4.60
C GLY A 167 -21.24 5.71 6.08
N LYS A 168 -21.95 6.66 6.67
CA LYS A 168 -21.96 6.90 8.12
C LYS A 168 -23.02 5.99 8.74
N VAL A 169 -22.59 4.88 9.31
CA VAL A 169 -23.48 3.83 9.81
C VAL A 169 -22.99 3.32 11.16
N GLU A 170 -23.93 2.83 11.96
CA GLU A 170 -23.61 2.11 13.18
C GLU A 170 -23.08 0.70 12.85
N THR A 171 -22.39 0.10 13.82
CA THR A 171 -21.77 -1.23 13.66
C THR A 171 -22.73 -2.32 13.14
N PRO A 172 -23.98 -2.46 13.65
CA PRO A 172 -24.90 -3.48 13.17
C PRO A 172 -25.29 -3.29 11.69
N ASP A 173 -25.45 -2.04 11.28
CA ASP A 173 -25.79 -1.69 9.89
C ASP A 173 -24.60 -1.92 8.96
N LEU A 174 -23.38 -1.61 9.41
CA LEU A 174 -22.16 -1.95 8.70
C LEU A 174 -22.05 -3.46 8.49
N GLU A 175 -22.34 -4.27 9.50
CA GLU A 175 -22.33 -5.73 9.38
C GLU A 175 -23.37 -6.24 8.37
N ALA A 176 -24.59 -5.72 8.44
CA ALA A 176 -25.64 -6.07 7.47
C ALA A 176 -25.19 -5.73 6.05
N LYS A 177 -24.50 -4.59 5.88
CA LYS A 177 -23.95 -4.16 4.60
C LYS A 177 -22.83 -5.08 4.10
N ILE A 178 -21.86 -5.42 4.96
CA ILE A 178 -20.78 -6.37 4.62
C ILE A 178 -21.39 -7.72 4.19
N ALA A 179 -22.35 -8.24 4.95
CA ALA A 179 -23.01 -9.51 4.62
C ALA A 179 -23.79 -9.42 3.30
N GLN A 180 -24.46 -8.30 3.02
CA GLN A 180 -25.16 -8.04 1.77
C GLN A 180 -24.18 -8.06 0.58
N ILE A 181 -23.08 -7.31 0.66
CA ILE A 181 -22.08 -7.22 -0.42
C ILE A 181 -21.38 -8.58 -0.58
N ALA A 182 -21.08 -9.28 0.51
CA ALA A 182 -20.38 -10.55 0.46
C ALA A 182 -21.24 -11.64 -0.22
N LYS A 183 -22.54 -11.69 0.08
CA LYS A 183 -23.47 -12.65 -0.53
C LYS A 183 -23.65 -12.44 -2.03
N ARG A 184 -23.63 -11.19 -2.52
CA ARG A 184 -23.69 -10.91 -3.97
C ARG A 184 -22.38 -11.17 -4.71
N THR A 185 -21.26 -11.24 -4.00
CA THR A 185 -19.93 -11.39 -4.60
C THR A 185 -19.56 -12.87 -4.74
N ALA A 186 -19.99 -13.48 -5.85
CA ALA A 186 -19.65 -14.86 -6.15
C ALA A 186 -18.12 -15.02 -6.26
N GLY A 187 -17.55 -16.02 -5.58
CA GLY A 187 -16.10 -16.26 -5.60
C GLY A 187 -15.28 -15.38 -4.66
N LEU A 188 -15.92 -14.70 -3.69
CA LEU A 188 -15.24 -13.99 -2.61
C LEU A 188 -14.33 -14.94 -1.82
N ARG A 189 -13.02 -14.67 -1.85
CA ARG A 189 -12.00 -15.46 -1.16
C ARG A 189 -11.70 -14.95 0.23
N THR A 190 -11.86 -13.65 0.46
CA THR A 190 -11.44 -13.04 1.71
C THR A 190 -12.23 -11.77 2.00
N VAL A 191 -12.59 -11.60 3.28
CA VAL A 191 -13.04 -10.33 3.86
C VAL A 191 -11.94 -9.84 4.80
N ALA A 192 -11.26 -8.77 4.43
CA ALA A 192 -10.17 -8.14 5.17
C ALA A 192 -10.73 -7.05 6.09
N LEU A 193 -10.36 -7.08 7.36
CA LEU A 193 -10.81 -6.10 8.35
C LEU A 193 -9.73 -5.90 9.40
N GLU A 194 -9.56 -4.66 9.88
CA GLU A 194 -8.56 -4.34 10.90
C GLU A 194 -8.95 -4.95 12.26
N THR A 195 -7.98 -5.49 12.97
CA THR A 195 -8.17 -6.23 14.23
C THR A 195 -7.65 -5.44 15.42
N VAL A 196 -7.79 -4.11 15.39
CA VAL A 196 -7.33 -3.27 16.50
C VAL A 196 -8.52 -2.82 17.35
N GLY A 197 -8.44 -3.07 18.66
CA GLY A 197 -9.45 -2.66 19.62
C GLY A 197 -10.81 -3.34 19.43
N PHE A 198 -11.87 -2.53 19.37
CA PHE A 198 -13.27 -2.97 19.29
C PHE A 198 -13.56 -3.86 18.07
N GLN A 199 -12.81 -3.68 16.98
CA GLN A 199 -13.01 -4.38 15.71
C GLN A 199 -12.78 -5.91 15.82
N LEU A 200 -11.98 -6.38 16.80
CA LEU A 200 -11.79 -7.81 17.06
C LEU A 200 -13.08 -8.51 17.50
N SER A 201 -13.81 -7.91 18.45
CA SER A 201 -15.07 -8.45 18.95
C SER A 201 -16.13 -8.44 17.86
N PHE A 202 -16.15 -7.38 17.03
CA PHE A 202 -16.98 -7.28 15.84
C PHE A 202 -16.73 -8.45 14.87
N LEU A 203 -15.45 -8.67 14.50
CA LEU A 203 -15.06 -9.73 13.57
C LEU A 203 -15.38 -11.12 14.09
N GLN A 204 -15.15 -11.39 15.39
CA GLN A 204 -15.51 -12.67 16.01
C GLN A 204 -17.03 -12.91 15.98
N GLY A 205 -17.83 -11.87 16.24
CA GLY A 205 -19.29 -11.93 16.14
C GLY A 205 -19.77 -12.22 14.72
N MET A 206 -19.18 -11.56 13.72
CA MET A 206 -19.50 -11.78 12.32
C MET A 206 -19.11 -13.18 11.83
N ARG A 207 -17.93 -13.69 12.23
CA ARG A 207 -17.46 -15.05 11.91
C ARG A 207 -18.48 -16.12 12.32
N ARG A 208 -19.06 -15.97 13.51
CA ARG A 208 -20.07 -16.90 14.04
C ARG A 208 -21.41 -16.82 13.29
N ARG A 209 -21.84 -15.63 12.89
CA ARG A 209 -23.15 -15.39 12.27
C ARG A 209 -23.19 -15.61 10.76
N HIS A 210 -22.12 -15.26 10.04
CA HIS A 210 -22.16 -15.16 8.58
C HIS A 210 -21.25 -16.15 7.84
N GLN A 211 -20.43 -16.93 8.55
CA GLN A 211 -19.50 -17.92 7.95
C GLN A 211 -18.64 -17.35 6.81
N LEU A 212 -18.30 -16.05 6.87
CA LEU A 212 -17.50 -15.39 5.85
C LEU A 212 -16.00 -15.68 6.05
N PRO A 213 -15.19 -15.70 4.97
CA PRO A 213 -13.76 -15.97 5.03
C PRO A 213 -12.98 -14.75 5.53
N PHE A 214 -13.15 -14.40 6.80
CA PHE A 214 -12.47 -13.25 7.39
C PHE A 214 -10.96 -13.49 7.53
N LYS A 215 -10.18 -12.49 7.14
CA LYS A 215 -8.73 -12.45 7.34
C LYS A 215 -8.33 -11.11 7.94
N GLU A 216 -7.40 -11.15 8.86
CA GLU A 216 -6.81 -9.97 9.45
C GLU A 216 -5.94 -9.25 8.42
N ILE A 217 -5.97 -7.91 8.43
CA ILE A 217 -5.13 -7.10 7.55
C ILE A 217 -3.67 -7.34 7.93
N PRO A 218 -2.81 -7.77 6.99
CA PRO A 218 -1.41 -7.98 7.28
C PRO A 218 -0.72 -6.62 7.38
N TYR A 219 -0.67 -6.02 8.57
CA TYR A 219 0.17 -4.83 8.76
C TYR A 219 1.65 -5.18 8.69
N ARG A 220 2.44 -4.24 8.17
CA ARG A 220 3.88 -4.39 8.09
C ARG A 220 4.49 -4.39 9.50
N THR A 221 4.82 -5.57 10.00
CA THR A 221 5.54 -5.75 11.27
C THR A 221 6.98 -6.22 11.02
N ARG A 222 7.87 -6.04 12.00
CA ARG A 222 9.24 -6.58 11.93
C ARG A 222 9.25 -8.08 11.62
N ARG A 223 8.29 -8.83 12.15
CA ARG A 223 8.12 -10.27 11.93
C ARG A 223 7.67 -10.58 10.49
N ASN A 224 6.65 -9.88 10.00
CA ASN A 224 6.12 -10.09 8.64
C ASN A 224 7.16 -9.75 7.57
N VAL A 225 7.92 -8.67 7.77
CA VAL A 225 9.03 -8.28 6.87
C VAL A 225 10.13 -9.35 6.85
N GLN A 226 10.47 -9.96 7.99
CA GLN A 226 11.44 -11.05 8.05
C GLN A 226 10.95 -12.31 7.32
N GLN A 227 9.65 -12.58 7.40
CA GLN A 227 9.01 -13.71 6.72
C GLN A 227 8.65 -13.42 5.26
N LYS A 228 9.00 -12.23 4.74
CA LYS A 228 8.64 -11.75 3.39
C LYS A 228 7.13 -11.80 3.11
N VAL A 229 6.32 -11.69 4.16
CA VAL A 229 4.87 -11.57 4.04
C VAL A 229 4.56 -10.14 3.61
N LEU A 230 3.77 -10.00 2.55
CA LEU A 230 3.30 -8.70 2.09
C LEU A 230 2.48 -8.05 3.21
N GLY A 231 2.74 -6.78 3.49
CA GLY A 231 1.98 -6.07 4.50
C GLY A 231 1.82 -4.59 4.19
N LEU A 232 0.65 -4.08 4.57
CA LEU A 232 0.24 -2.70 4.39
C LEU A 232 1.01 -1.79 5.34
N ASP A 233 1.35 -0.59 4.87
CA ASP A 233 1.91 0.44 5.74
C ASP A 233 0.85 0.98 6.71
N ARG A 234 1.31 1.41 7.88
CA ARG A 234 0.44 2.06 8.87
C ARG A 234 0.21 3.53 8.53
N ASP A 235 1.13 4.14 7.78
CA ASP A 235 1.00 5.52 7.36
C ASP A 235 0.17 5.65 6.07
N LYS A 236 -0.75 6.63 6.05
CA LYS A 236 -1.64 6.92 4.93
C LYS A 236 -0.87 7.37 3.69
N THR A 237 0.22 8.12 3.89
CA THR A 237 1.12 8.51 2.79
C THR A 237 1.72 7.29 2.10
N GLY A 238 2.15 6.30 2.87
CA GLY A 238 2.68 5.03 2.33
C GLY A 238 1.63 4.25 1.52
N ARG A 239 0.37 4.27 1.96
CA ARG A 239 -0.75 3.63 1.24
C ARG A 239 -1.06 4.33 -0.07
N ALA A 240 -1.11 5.67 -0.07
CA ALA A 240 -1.31 6.46 -1.28
C ALA A 240 -0.18 6.27 -2.30
N LEU A 241 1.09 6.27 -1.86
CA LEU A 241 2.24 5.98 -2.73
C LEU A 241 2.18 4.56 -3.32
N TYR A 242 1.71 3.60 -2.54
CA TYR A 242 1.53 2.23 -3.01
C TYR A 242 0.43 2.14 -4.08
N LEU A 243 -0.71 2.79 -3.86
CA LEU A 243 -1.80 2.84 -4.84
C LEU A 243 -1.38 3.55 -6.12
N ASP A 244 -0.69 4.69 -6.02
CA ASP A 244 -0.15 5.41 -7.18
C ASP A 244 0.78 4.53 -8.01
N ALA A 245 1.67 3.78 -7.35
CA ALA A 245 2.56 2.84 -8.04
C ALA A 245 1.78 1.74 -8.80
N LEU A 246 0.66 1.26 -8.26
CA LEU A 246 -0.18 0.27 -8.94
C LEU A 246 -0.94 0.87 -10.12
N PHE A 247 -1.43 2.11 -9.99
CA PHE A 247 -2.07 2.85 -11.07
C PHE A 247 -1.09 3.12 -12.21
N ALA A 248 0.03 3.76 -11.91
CA ALA A 248 1.05 4.13 -12.88
C ALA A 248 1.70 2.92 -13.58
N SER A 249 1.79 1.77 -12.92
CA SER A 249 2.30 0.53 -13.53
C SER A 249 1.24 -0.25 -14.34
N GLY A 250 0.02 0.27 -14.44
CA GLY A 250 -1.08 -0.36 -15.18
C GLY A 250 -1.57 -1.68 -14.55
N LYS A 251 -1.48 -1.80 -13.22
CA LYS A 251 -1.88 -3.00 -12.47
C LYS A 251 -3.20 -2.83 -11.71
N LEU A 252 -3.67 -1.60 -11.52
CA LEU A 252 -4.92 -1.29 -10.81
C LEU A 252 -5.84 -0.43 -11.68
N PHE A 253 -7.11 -0.82 -11.74
CA PHE A 253 -8.14 -0.17 -12.54
C PHE A 253 -9.38 0.13 -11.69
N ILE A 254 -10.01 1.29 -11.88
CA ILE A 254 -11.30 1.65 -11.24
C ILE A 254 -12.45 1.74 -12.25
N PRO A 255 -13.72 1.55 -11.85
CA PRO A 255 -14.85 1.80 -12.73
C PRO A 255 -15.02 3.30 -12.97
N ARG A 256 -15.54 3.71 -14.14
CA ARG A 256 -15.87 5.12 -14.40
C ARG A 256 -17.13 5.56 -13.66
N ASP A 257 -18.06 4.64 -13.44
CA ASP A 257 -19.44 4.90 -13.05
C ASP A 257 -19.73 4.54 -11.58
N LEU A 258 -18.74 4.72 -10.71
CA LEU A 258 -18.95 4.58 -9.26
C LEU A 258 -19.86 5.69 -8.72
N PRO A 259 -20.79 5.37 -7.80
CA PRO A 259 -21.60 6.37 -7.13
C PRO A 259 -20.76 7.44 -6.43
N LEU A 260 -21.20 8.69 -6.55
CA LEU A 260 -20.61 9.82 -5.81
C LEU A 260 -20.89 9.68 -4.32
N LEU A 261 -19.92 10.04 -3.48
CA LEU A 261 -20.08 10.17 -2.05
C LEU A 261 -20.10 11.66 -1.71
N ASP A 262 -21.21 12.18 -1.18
CA ASP A 262 -21.40 13.63 -0.93
C ASP A 262 -21.07 14.53 -2.13
N GLY A 263 -21.33 14.05 -3.35
CA GLY A 263 -21.03 14.75 -4.59
C GLY A 263 -19.56 14.66 -5.05
N VAL A 264 -18.72 13.85 -4.39
CA VAL A 264 -17.30 13.66 -4.72
C VAL A 264 -17.07 12.27 -5.33
N SER A 265 -16.45 12.24 -6.51
CA SER A 265 -16.06 10.99 -7.18
C SER A 265 -14.91 10.31 -6.43
N LEU A 266 -14.74 8.99 -6.60
CA LEU A 266 -13.59 8.30 -6.00
C LEU A 266 -12.27 8.83 -6.59
N GLU A 267 -12.23 9.09 -7.89
CA GLU A 267 -11.07 9.66 -8.58
C GLU A 267 -10.65 11.00 -7.96
N ASP A 268 -11.60 11.93 -7.78
CA ASP A 268 -11.32 13.23 -7.17
C ASP A 268 -10.84 13.09 -5.72
N GLU A 269 -11.42 12.16 -4.95
CA GLU A 269 -10.99 11.89 -3.58
C GLU A 269 -9.53 11.40 -3.55
N LEU A 270 -9.19 10.40 -4.37
CA LEU A 270 -7.83 9.85 -4.48
C LEU A 270 -6.83 10.92 -4.90
N CYS A 271 -7.17 11.71 -5.93
CA CYS A 271 -6.32 12.78 -6.42
C CYS A 271 -6.23 13.97 -5.46
N SER A 272 -7.19 14.16 -4.55
CA SER A 272 -7.12 15.23 -3.55
C SER A 272 -6.23 14.89 -2.35
N PHE A 273 -5.76 13.64 -2.24
CA PHE A 273 -4.94 13.23 -1.11
C PHE A 273 -3.58 13.95 -1.11
N SER A 274 -3.33 14.65 -0.01
CA SER A 274 -2.08 15.33 0.27
C SER A 274 -1.49 14.89 1.62
N PRO A 275 -0.17 14.63 1.70
CA PRO A 275 0.53 14.29 2.94
C PRO A 275 0.43 15.36 4.03
N THR A 276 0.12 16.61 3.65
CA THR A 276 0.14 17.76 4.58
C THR A 276 -1.22 18.03 5.25
N GLY A 277 -2.15 17.07 5.21
CA GLY A 277 -3.40 17.13 5.99
C GLY A 277 -4.56 17.88 5.34
N GLY A 278 -4.55 18.05 4.01
CA GLY A 278 -5.62 18.73 3.27
C GLY A 278 -6.74 17.83 2.73
N HIS A 279 -6.76 16.54 3.08
CA HIS A 279 -7.72 15.58 2.54
C HIS A 279 -9.07 15.64 3.27
N ARG A 280 -10.16 15.57 2.49
CA ARG A 280 -11.53 15.71 3.00
C ARG A 280 -12.05 14.42 3.63
N ASN A 281 -11.78 13.28 2.99
CA ASN A 281 -12.06 11.91 3.44
C ASN A 281 -10.93 11.01 2.91
N ASP A 282 -10.56 9.96 3.65
CA ASP A 282 -9.57 8.97 3.21
C ASP A 282 -10.00 7.51 3.41
N ASP A 283 -11.16 7.27 4.01
CA ASP A 283 -11.67 5.93 4.31
C ASP A 283 -11.81 5.05 3.05
N ARG A 284 -12.26 5.62 1.90
CA ARG A 284 -12.35 4.85 0.64
C ARG A 284 -10.98 4.48 0.09
N MET A 285 -10.01 5.39 0.21
CA MET A 285 -8.63 5.14 -0.21
C MET A 285 -7.97 4.07 0.66
N ASP A 286 -8.18 4.13 1.97
CA ASP A 286 -7.68 3.15 2.93
C ASP A 286 -8.27 1.77 2.69
N ALA A 287 -9.59 1.66 2.53
CA ALA A 287 -10.25 0.40 2.16
C ALA A 287 -9.71 -0.16 0.82
N MET A 288 -9.48 0.70 -0.18
CA MET A 288 -8.91 0.27 -1.46
C MET A 288 -7.47 -0.24 -1.33
N ALA A 289 -6.63 0.46 -0.55
CA ALA A 289 -5.25 0.04 -0.30
C ALA A 289 -5.17 -1.32 0.39
N ILE A 290 -6.04 -1.55 1.38
CA ILE A 290 -6.17 -2.83 2.07
C ILE A 290 -6.57 -3.93 1.08
N ALA A 291 -7.60 -3.70 0.26
CA ALA A 291 -8.07 -4.68 -0.71
C ALA A 291 -6.98 -5.03 -1.74
N ALA A 292 -6.21 -4.04 -2.23
CA ALA A 292 -5.12 -4.25 -3.17
C ALA A 292 -4.00 -5.14 -2.60
N VAL A 293 -3.55 -4.89 -1.36
CA VAL A 293 -2.55 -5.74 -0.68
C VAL A 293 -3.04 -7.18 -0.52
N MET A 294 -4.33 -7.34 -0.27
CA MET A 294 -4.93 -8.67 -0.11
C MET A 294 -5.09 -9.40 -1.44
N CYS A 295 -5.41 -8.69 -2.53
CA CYS A 295 -5.36 -9.22 -3.90
C CYS A 295 -3.95 -9.72 -4.25
N GLU A 296 -2.91 -8.92 -4.01
CA GLU A 296 -1.52 -9.35 -4.22
C GLU A 296 -1.16 -10.59 -3.37
N SER A 297 -1.65 -10.64 -2.13
CA SER A 297 -1.43 -11.79 -1.25
C SER A 297 -2.07 -13.09 -1.77
N LEU A 298 -3.22 -13.00 -2.45
CA LEU A 298 -3.84 -14.16 -3.13
C LEU A 298 -2.98 -14.64 -4.31
N VAL A 299 -2.42 -13.70 -5.07
CA VAL A 299 -1.53 -14.00 -6.20
C VAL A 299 -0.27 -14.72 -5.73
N VAL A 300 0.39 -14.21 -4.69
CA VAL A 300 1.61 -14.81 -4.13
C VAL A 300 1.35 -16.21 -3.58
N GLY A 301 0.20 -16.43 -2.92
CA GLY A 301 -0.19 -17.73 -2.39
C GLY A 301 -0.31 -18.82 -3.48
N GLN A 302 -0.78 -18.46 -4.67
CA GLN A 302 -0.90 -19.38 -5.82
C GLN A 302 0.44 -19.77 -6.44
N SER A 303 1.45 -18.89 -6.36
CA SER A 303 2.81 -19.16 -6.87
C SER A 303 3.64 -20.10 -5.99
N THR A 304 3.08 -20.60 -4.87
CA THR A 304 3.71 -21.68 -4.10
C THR A 304 3.42 -23.00 -4.82
N GLU A 305 4.40 -23.54 -5.54
CA GLU A 305 4.29 -24.89 -6.13
C GLU A 305 3.85 -25.89 -5.05
N VAL A 306 2.68 -26.48 -5.24
CA VAL A 306 2.27 -27.65 -4.48
C VAL A 306 3.17 -28.79 -4.93
N ARG A 307 4.26 -29.03 -4.21
CA ARG A 307 4.98 -30.31 -4.30
C ARG A 307 4.07 -31.38 -3.71
N ILE A 308 3.23 -31.96 -4.57
CA ILE A 308 2.59 -33.24 -4.29
C ILE A 308 3.73 -34.24 -4.22
N ARG A 309 4.14 -34.64 -3.01
CA ARG A 309 4.89 -35.88 -2.83
C ARG A 309 3.91 -37.01 -3.12
N GLY A 310 3.82 -37.40 -4.38
CA GLY A 310 3.26 -38.68 -4.78
C GLY A 310 4.29 -39.77 -4.51
N PHE A 311 3.87 -40.76 -3.73
CA PHE A 311 4.43 -42.10 -3.49
C PHE A 311 5.95 -42.29 -3.58
#